data_AF-A0A835V8Y6-F1
#
_entry.id   AF-A0A835V8Y6-F1
#
_cell.length_a   1.000
_cell.length_b   1.000
_cell.length_c   1.000
_cell.angle_alpha   90.00
_cell.angle_beta   90.00
_cell.angle_gamma   90.00
#
_symmetry.space_group_name_H-M   'P 1'
#
loop_
_entity.id
_entity.type
_entity.pdbx_description
1 polymer ?
#
loop_
_entity_poly.entity_id
_entity_poly.type
_entity_poly.pdbx_seq_one_letter_code
_entity_poly.pdbx_strand_id
1 'polypeptide(L)'
;MLDLHSPSLPSRSAAELFGDPSGDSEPLWFKKSSFLRPDFDPESYIADLRSFVPLESLGAELRSHLAALKSELVELINRDYADFVSLSTRLVDVDSSVARMRAPLAEFRDKVASLRTVLDNSLLSLRGGLHQRAEASAAREILERLLDTFHVVSKVEKLIKELPSTLSHGSGVEIDHVEKNILGSESSLHPAENGTNLGLTQSILLERIASEMNRIKFSFSNAKYRIYLLL
;
A
#
# COMPACT_ATOMS: atom_id res chain seq x y z
N MET A 1 38.06 -19.67 -1.04
CA MET A 1 37.15 -20.63 -0.38
C MET A 1 37.01 -21.80 -1.32
N LEU A 2 37.62 -22.94 -0.98
CA LEU A 2 37.81 -24.11 -1.84
C LEU A 2 36.70 -25.13 -1.53
N ASP A 3 35.84 -25.43 -2.51
CA ASP A 3 34.89 -26.56 -2.44
C ASP A 3 35.46 -27.77 -3.18
N LEU A 4 35.98 -28.74 -2.41
CA LEU A 4 36.43 -30.04 -2.91
C LEU A 4 35.27 -31.03 -2.85
N HIS A 5 34.75 -31.39 -4.02
CA HIS A 5 33.83 -32.49 -4.21
C HIS A 5 34.54 -33.82 -3.94
N SER A 6 34.08 -34.56 -2.92
CA SER A 6 34.51 -35.93 -2.64
C SER A 6 33.57 -36.91 -3.35
N PRO A 7 34.05 -37.85 -4.19
CA PRO A 7 33.19 -38.89 -4.75
C PRO A 7 32.95 -39.97 -3.69
N SER A 8 31.69 -40.22 -3.37
CA SER A 8 31.24 -41.31 -2.51
C SER A 8 31.51 -42.66 -3.18
N LEU A 9 32.45 -43.43 -2.63
CA LEU A 9 32.61 -44.86 -2.92
C LEU A 9 31.37 -45.62 -2.41
N PRO A 10 30.87 -46.62 -3.14
CA PRO A 10 29.83 -47.49 -2.61
C PRO A 10 30.42 -48.29 -1.44
N SER A 11 29.86 -48.12 -0.25
CA SER A 11 30.13 -49.00 0.91
C SER A 11 29.59 -50.38 0.58
N ARG A 12 30.35 -51.16 -0.18
CA ARG A 12 30.14 -52.59 -0.33
C ARG A 12 30.44 -53.21 1.04
N SER A 13 29.38 -53.51 1.77
CA SER A 13 29.47 -54.09 3.11
C SER A 13 30.39 -55.31 3.07
N ALA A 14 31.41 -55.33 3.93
CA ALA A 14 32.31 -56.47 4.08
C ALA A 14 31.58 -57.78 4.47
N ALA A 15 30.29 -57.68 4.84
CA ALA A 15 29.39 -58.79 5.10
C ALA A 15 29.11 -59.69 3.88
N GLU A 16 29.36 -59.23 2.63
CA GLU A 16 29.24 -60.10 1.44
C GLU A 16 30.46 -61.00 1.20
N LEU A 17 31.65 -60.63 1.68
CA LEU A 17 32.92 -61.28 1.29
C LEU A 17 33.38 -62.35 2.28
N PHE A 18 33.00 -62.23 3.55
CA PHE A 18 33.27 -63.24 4.57
C PHE A 18 31.93 -63.54 5.25
N GLY A 19 31.31 -64.65 4.86
CA GLY A 19 30.06 -65.12 5.43
C GLY A 19 30.13 -65.12 6.95
N ASP A 20 29.24 -64.37 7.56
CA ASP A 20 28.97 -64.42 8.99
C ASP A 20 28.55 -65.86 9.36
N PRO A 21 29.27 -66.58 10.22
CA PRO A 21 28.87 -67.91 10.68
C PRO A 21 27.72 -67.88 11.72
N SER A 22 26.91 -66.80 11.73
CA SER A 22 25.85 -66.53 12.72
C SER A 22 24.50 -66.15 12.10
N GLY A 23 24.33 -66.28 10.78
CA GLY A 23 23.03 -66.06 10.12
C GLY A 23 22.26 -67.36 10.02
N ASP A 24 21.04 -67.39 10.53
CA ASP A 24 19.99 -68.40 10.32
C ASP A 24 19.86 -68.77 8.83
N SER A 25 20.76 -69.60 8.33
CA SER A 25 20.69 -70.15 6.99
C SER A 25 19.67 -71.26 7.05
N GLU A 26 18.41 -70.89 6.85
CA GLU A 26 17.34 -71.85 6.64
C GLU A 26 17.78 -72.88 5.59
N PRO A 27 17.43 -74.15 5.80
CA PRO A 27 17.82 -75.17 4.85
C PRO A 27 17.30 -74.82 3.45
N LEU A 28 18.15 -74.88 2.42
CA LEU A 28 17.79 -74.51 1.04
C LEU A 28 16.61 -75.34 0.47
N TRP A 29 16.33 -76.50 1.07
CA TRP A 29 15.19 -77.35 0.75
C TRP A 29 13.87 -76.86 1.38
N PHE A 30 13.92 -76.04 2.42
CA PHE A 30 12.76 -75.52 3.13
C PHE A 30 12.24 -74.23 2.47
N LYS A 31 11.36 -74.39 1.49
CA LYS A 31 10.79 -73.25 0.74
C LYS A 31 9.50 -72.75 1.39
N LYS A 32 9.60 -71.71 2.23
CA LYS A 32 8.45 -71.06 2.88
C LYS A 32 7.43 -70.48 1.89
N SER A 33 7.89 -70.00 0.74
CA SER A 33 7.04 -69.45 -0.31
C SER A 33 6.05 -70.46 -0.89
N SER A 34 6.34 -71.77 -0.78
CA SER A 34 5.39 -72.81 -1.17
C SER A 34 4.11 -72.76 -0.35
N PHE A 35 4.17 -72.36 0.93
CA PHE A 35 3.00 -72.26 1.82
C PHE A 35 2.05 -71.11 1.46
N LEU A 36 2.53 -70.12 0.70
CA LEU A 36 1.74 -68.96 0.29
C LEU A 36 0.95 -69.21 -1.01
N ARG A 37 1.17 -70.37 -1.65
CA ARG A 37 0.52 -70.70 -2.90
C ARG A 37 -0.95 -71.12 -2.66
N PRO A 38 -1.89 -70.66 -3.50
CA PRO A 38 -3.31 -71.00 -3.36
C PRO A 38 -3.61 -72.49 -3.66
N ASP A 39 -2.72 -73.17 -4.39
CA ASP A 39 -2.78 -74.59 -4.77
C ASP A 39 -1.90 -75.48 -3.87
N PHE A 40 -1.51 -75.00 -2.68
CA PHE A 40 -0.62 -75.74 -1.80
C PHE A 40 -1.26 -77.04 -1.28
N ASP A 41 -0.62 -78.17 -1.59
CA ASP A 41 -0.95 -79.49 -1.05
C ASP A 41 0.16 -79.98 -0.10
N PRO A 42 -0.14 -80.18 1.20
CA PRO A 42 0.85 -80.64 2.16
C PRO A 42 1.33 -82.07 1.89
N GLU A 43 0.49 -82.95 1.33
CA GLU A 43 0.86 -84.34 1.08
C GLU A 43 1.92 -84.44 -0.04
N SER A 44 1.68 -83.77 -1.17
CA SER A 44 2.64 -83.66 -2.26
C SER A 44 3.95 -82.98 -1.83
N TYR A 45 3.87 -81.91 -1.04
CA TYR A 45 5.06 -81.20 -0.54
C TYR A 45 5.96 -82.08 0.34
N ILE A 46 5.38 -82.88 1.24
CA ILE A 46 6.14 -83.81 2.09
C ILE A 46 6.70 -84.97 1.26
N ALA A 47 5.91 -85.49 0.30
CA ALA A 47 6.34 -86.59 -0.57
C ALA A 47 7.60 -86.22 -1.39
N ASP A 48 7.63 -85.00 -1.95
CA ASP A 48 8.77 -84.50 -2.70
C ASP A 48 10.04 -84.38 -1.83
N LEU A 49 9.90 -83.87 -0.60
CA LEU A 49 11.04 -83.62 0.31
C LEU A 49 11.55 -84.88 1.01
N ARG A 50 10.70 -85.88 1.25
CA ARG A 50 11.08 -87.15 1.91
C ARG A 50 12.16 -87.92 1.14
N SER A 51 12.28 -87.70 -0.17
CA SER A 51 13.29 -88.34 -1.00
C SER A 51 14.72 -87.84 -0.73
N PHE A 52 14.87 -86.66 -0.12
CA PHE A 52 16.17 -86.02 0.13
C PHE A 52 16.40 -85.62 1.61
N VAL A 53 15.38 -85.64 2.47
CA VAL A 53 15.45 -85.16 3.86
C VAL A 53 14.75 -86.11 4.85
N PRO A 54 15.36 -86.43 6.02
CA PRO A 54 14.69 -87.16 7.10
C PRO A 54 13.44 -86.44 7.62
N LEU A 55 12.38 -87.20 7.94
CA LEU A 55 11.11 -86.64 8.42
C LEU A 55 11.26 -85.89 9.75
N GLU A 56 12.17 -86.32 10.61
CA GLU A 56 12.47 -85.68 11.89
C GLU A 56 13.01 -84.26 11.68
N SER A 57 13.92 -84.07 10.71
CA SER A 57 14.48 -82.76 10.36
C SER A 57 13.44 -81.84 9.74
N LEU A 58 12.60 -82.37 8.82
CA LEU A 58 11.47 -81.64 8.26
C LEU A 58 10.48 -81.19 9.35
N GLY A 59 10.15 -82.09 10.28
CA GLY A 59 9.26 -81.79 11.39
C GLY A 59 9.85 -80.78 12.37
N ALA A 60 11.16 -80.82 12.63
CA ALA A 60 11.85 -79.83 13.45
C ALA A 60 11.79 -78.44 12.81
N GLU A 61 12.07 -78.35 11.51
CA GLU A 61 12.04 -77.08 10.76
C GLU A 61 10.62 -76.49 10.69
N LEU A 62 9.60 -77.32 10.42
CA LEU A 62 8.20 -76.88 10.41
C LEU A 62 7.75 -76.34 11.78
N ARG A 63 8.16 -77.00 12.88
CA ARG A 63 7.86 -76.52 14.24
C ARG A 63 8.58 -75.20 14.54
N SER A 64 9.84 -75.09 14.13
CA SER A 64 10.63 -73.86 14.25
C SER A 64 9.96 -72.70 13.49
N HIS A 65 9.59 -72.93 12.23
CA HIS A 65 8.91 -71.95 11.40
C HIS A 65 7.57 -71.51 11.99
N LEU A 66 6.76 -72.45 12.48
CA LEU A 66 5.49 -72.14 13.14
C LEU A 66 5.69 -71.29 14.40
N ALA A 67 6.70 -71.61 15.21
CA ALA A 67 7.01 -70.84 16.41
C ALA A 67 7.46 -69.40 16.06
N ALA A 68 8.31 -69.25 15.04
CA ALA A 68 8.73 -67.95 14.52
C ALA A 68 7.53 -67.13 14.02
N LEU A 69 6.66 -67.73 13.22
CA LEU A 69 5.46 -67.05 12.69
C LEU A 69 4.49 -66.62 13.80
N LYS A 70 4.36 -67.43 14.86
CA LYS A 70 3.57 -67.05 16.05
C LYS A 70 4.18 -65.86 16.79
N SER A 71 5.51 -65.81 16.92
CA SER A 71 6.20 -64.66 17.52
C SER A 71 5.98 -63.41 16.68
N GLU A 72 6.20 -63.50 15.36
CA GLU A 72 6.02 -62.41 14.42
C GLU A 72 4.58 -61.87 14.43
N LEU A 73 3.58 -62.74 14.51
CA LEU A 73 2.18 -62.32 14.63
C LEU A 73 1.93 -61.52 15.92
N VAL A 74 2.47 -61.98 17.05
CA VAL A 74 2.33 -61.27 18.33
C VAL A 74 3.06 -59.92 18.27
N GLU A 75 4.26 -59.87 17.70
CA GLU A 75 5.02 -58.64 17.50
C GLU A 75 4.28 -57.65 16.59
N LEU A 76 3.70 -58.14 15.50
CA LEU A 76 2.90 -57.34 14.57
C LEU A 76 1.69 -56.73 15.29
N ILE A 77 0.93 -57.55 16.04
CA ILE A 77 -0.21 -57.09 16.82
C ILE A 77 0.22 -56.06 17.86
N ASN A 78 1.32 -56.31 18.57
CA ASN A 78 1.82 -55.39 19.59
C ASN A 78 2.28 -54.06 18.98
N ARG A 79 2.93 -54.09 17.81
CA ARG A 79 3.33 -52.89 17.06
C ARG A 79 2.10 -52.08 16.65
N ASP A 80 1.14 -52.73 16.01
CA ASP A 80 -0.07 -52.06 15.52
C ASP A 80 -0.93 -51.54 16.69
N TYR A 81 -0.94 -52.24 17.84
CA TYR A 81 -1.57 -51.76 19.06
C TYR A 81 -0.85 -50.52 19.64
N ALA A 82 0.48 -50.51 19.67
CA ALA A 82 1.25 -49.36 20.12
C ALA A 82 1.00 -48.14 19.23
N ASP A 83 0.92 -48.33 17.92
CA ASP A 83 0.60 -47.28 16.95
C ASP A 83 -0.81 -46.75 17.16
N PHE A 84 -1.80 -47.63 17.37
CA PHE A 84 -3.18 -47.25 17.65
C PHE A 84 -3.30 -46.43 18.95
N VAL A 85 -2.67 -46.89 20.03
CA VAL A 85 -2.68 -46.17 21.32
C VAL A 85 -1.99 -44.80 21.19
N SER A 86 -0.84 -44.75 20.51
CA SER A 86 -0.12 -43.50 20.23
C SER A 86 -0.94 -42.52 19.40
N LEU A 87 -1.63 -43.01 18.36
CA LEU A 87 -2.53 -42.19 17.55
C LEU A 87 -3.72 -41.68 18.37
N SER A 88 -4.36 -42.55 19.16
CA SER A 88 -5.51 -42.16 20.00
C SER A 88 -5.16 -41.09 21.03
N THR A 89 -3.96 -41.17 21.62
CA THR A 89 -3.46 -40.18 22.58
C THR A 89 -3.22 -38.83 21.90
N ARG A 90 -2.54 -38.85 20.75
CA ARG A 90 -2.30 -37.63 19.96
C ARG A 90 -3.59 -36.97 19.49
N LEU A 91 -4.61 -37.76 19.14
CA LEU A 91 -5.89 -37.23 18.68
C LEU A 91 -6.61 -36.45 19.79
N VAL A 92 -6.60 -36.97 21.03
CA VAL A 92 -7.17 -36.27 22.20
C VAL A 92 -6.45 -34.94 22.45
N ASP A 93 -5.13 -34.90 22.26
CA ASP A 93 -4.36 -33.67 22.41
C ASP A 93 -4.69 -32.61 21.36
N VAL A 94 -5.06 -33.01 20.14
CA VAL A 94 -5.46 -32.09 19.07
C VAL A 94 -6.71 -31.31 19.45
N ASP A 95 -7.72 -31.96 20.03
CA ASP A 95 -8.93 -31.27 20.49
C ASP A 95 -8.61 -30.20 21.55
N SER A 96 -7.69 -30.50 22.46
CA SER A 96 -7.20 -29.55 23.46
C SER A 96 -6.44 -28.37 22.83
N SER A 97 -5.66 -28.64 21.78
CA SER A 97 -4.91 -27.61 21.04
C SER A 97 -5.87 -26.68 20.28
N VAL A 98 -6.86 -27.25 19.60
CA VAL A 98 -7.92 -26.49 18.93
C VAL A 98 -8.69 -25.63 19.93
N ALA A 99 -9.07 -26.20 21.08
CA ALA A 99 -9.76 -25.44 22.13
C ALA A 99 -8.92 -24.26 22.63
N ARG A 100 -7.61 -24.45 22.85
CA ARG A 100 -6.67 -23.37 23.24
C ARG A 100 -6.50 -22.30 22.16
N MET A 101 -6.57 -22.65 20.88
CA MET A 101 -6.43 -21.68 19.77
C MET A 101 -7.68 -20.84 19.51
N ARG A 102 -8.88 -21.31 19.88
CA ARG A 102 -10.13 -20.59 19.61
C ARG A 102 -10.17 -19.18 20.22
N ALA A 103 -9.79 -19.04 21.48
CA ALA A 103 -9.84 -17.75 22.17
C ALA A 103 -8.84 -16.72 21.61
N PRO A 104 -7.54 -17.04 21.42
CA PRO A 104 -6.59 -16.13 20.77
C PRO A 104 -6.99 -15.71 19.36
N LEU A 105 -7.58 -16.60 18.55
CA LEU A 105 -8.04 -16.27 17.20
C LEU A 105 -9.24 -15.32 17.23
N ALA A 106 -10.17 -15.52 18.16
CA ALA A 106 -11.29 -14.59 18.35
C ALA A 106 -10.79 -13.22 18.80
N GLU A 107 -9.87 -13.17 19.76
CA GLU A 107 -9.25 -11.92 20.23
C GLU A 107 -8.52 -11.20 19.09
N PHE A 108 -7.77 -11.92 18.26
CA PHE A 108 -7.09 -11.33 17.10
C PHE A 108 -8.08 -10.76 16.10
N ARG A 109 -9.16 -11.49 15.78
CA ARG A 109 -10.23 -11.00 14.90
C ARG A 109 -10.84 -9.70 15.44
N ASP A 110 -11.12 -9.66 16.74
CA ASP A 110 -11.74 -8.50 17.38
C ASP A 110 -10.78 -7.29 17.39
N LYS A 111 -9.48 -7.51 17.61
CA LYS A 111 -8.43 -6.48 17.45
C LYS A 111 -8.32 -5.96 16.02
N VAL A 112 -8.40 -6.84 15.02
CA VAL A 112 -8.38 -6.41 13.60
C VAL A 112 -9.61 -5.58 13.27
N ALA A 113 -10.78 -5.98 13.77
CA ALA A 113 -12.01 -5.22 13.59
C ALA A 113 -11.91 -3.82 14.24
N SER A 114 -11.41 -3.72 15.47
CA SER A 114 -11.23 -2.43 16.13
C SER A 114 -10.22 -1.54 15.40
N LEU A 115 -9.09 -2.09 14.95
CA LEU A 115 -8.11 -1.33 14.16
C LEU A 115 -8.71 -0.79 12.86
N ARG A 116 -9.53 -1.58 12.15
CA ARG A 116 -10.25 -1.11 10.95
C ARG A 116 -11.13 0.09 11.27
N THR A 117 -11.93 0.02 12.35
CA THR A 117 -12.77 1.16 12.74
C THR A 117 -11.97 2.43 13.07
N VAL A 118 -10.83 2.28 13.74
CA VAL A 118 -9.93 3.41 14.05
C VAL A 118 -9.36 4.02 12.78
N LEU A 119 -8.92 3.19 11.82
CA LEU A 119 -8.40 3.64 10.54
C LEU A 119 -9.48 4.34 9.71
N ASP A 120 -10.69 3.79 9.65
CA ASP A 120 -11.81 4.42 8.93
C ASP A 120 -12.15 5.79 9.52
N ASN A 121 -12.19 5.90 10.84
CA ASN A 121 -12.42 7.19 11.52
C ASN A 121 -11.29 8.20 11.24
N SER A 122 -10.03 7.75 11.28
CA SER A 122 -8.87 8.59 10.95
C SER A 122 -8.93 9.09 9.51
N LEU A 123 -9.28 8.21 8.58
CA LEU A 123 -9.44 8.52 7.16
C LEU A 123 -10.55 9.56 6.95
N LEU A 124 -11.71 9.37 7.60
CA LEU A 124 -12.81 10.34 7.56
C LEU A 124 -12.38 11.69 8.11
N SER A 125 -11.72 11.73 9.27
CA SER A 125 -11.20 12.96 9.86
C SER A 125 -10.19 13.66 8.94
N LEU A 126 -9.29 12.91 8.31
CA LEU A 126 -8.29 13.45 7.39
C LEU A 126 -8.97 14.05 6.15
N ARG A 127 -9.93 13.34 5.55
CA ARG A 127 -10.71 13.84 4.41
C ARG A 127 -11.46 15.12 4.78
N GLY A 128 -12.11 15.14 5.95
CA GLY A 128 -12.79 16.34 6.46
C GLY A 128 -11.83 17.52 6.62
N GLY A 129 -10.66 17.31 7.23
CA GLY A 129 -9.64 18.34 7.38
C GLY A 129 -9.07 18.86 6.05
N LEU A 130 -8.84 17.97 5.08
CA LEU A 130 -8.41 18.36 3.73
C LEU A 130 -9.48 19.17 3.01
N HIS A 131 -10.74 18.79 3.14
CA HIS A 131 -11.86 19.54 2.56
C HIS A 131 -11.97 20.94 3.19
N GLN A 132 -11.95 21.04 4.51
CA GLN A 132 -11.96 22.32 5.22
C GLN A 132 -10.76 23.21 4.83
N ARG A 133 -9.57 22.62 4.67
CA ARG A 133 -8.38 23.34 4.20
C ARG A 133 -8.57 23.86 2.77
N ALA A 134 -9.17 23.07 1.89
CA ALA A 134 -9.45 23.48 0.51
C ALA A 134 -10.44 24.66 0.51
N GLU A 135 -11.53 24.58 1.26
CA GLU A 135 -12.50 25.67 1.40
C GLU A 135 -11.86 26.95 1.97
N ALA A 136 -11.08 26.81 3.04
CA ALA A 136 -10.37 27.95 3.64
C ALA A 136 -9.38 28.59 2.65
N SER A 137 -8.68 27.78 1.83
CA SER A 137 -7.77 28.29 0.81
C SER A 137 -8.50 29.04 -0.31
N ALA A 138 -9.68 28.54 -0.73
CA ALA A 138 -10.50 29.21 -1.73
C ALA A 138 -11.07 30.53 -1.21
N ALA A 139 -11.58 30.54 0.03
CA ALA A 139 -12.07 31.75 0.69
C ALA A 139 -10.96 32.80 0.83
N ARG A 140 -9.75 32.37 1.20
CA ARG A 140 -8.58 33.26 1.30
C ARG A 140 -8.22 33.88 -0.05
N GLU A 141 -8.19 33.09 -1.13
CA GLU A 141 -7.88 33.61 -2.47
C GLU A 141 -8.90 34.68 -2.90
N ILE A 142 -10.19 34.47 -2.59
CA ILE A 142 -11.25 35.46 -2.85
C ILE A 142 -11.00 36.73 -2.05
N LEU A 143 -10.68 36.61 -0.76
CA LEU A 143 -10.45 37.76 0.11
C LEU A 143 -9.23 38.58 -0.33
N GLU A 144 -8.13 37.92 -0.70
CA GLU A 144 -6.92 38.58 -1.24
C GLU A 144 -7.26 39.40 -2.50
N ARG A 145 -8.06 38.84 -3.42
CA ARG A 145 -8.54 39.56 -4.61
C ARG A 145 -9.44 40.75 -4.28
N LEU A 146 -10.35 40.60 -3.30
CA LEU A 146 -11.21 41.69 -2.86
C LEU A 146 -10.40 42.82 -2.22
N LEU A 147 -9.38 42.48 -1.44
CA LEU A 147 -8.47 43.46 -0.84
C LEU A 147 -7.69 44.23 -1.91
N ASP A 148 -7.15 43.53 -2.91
CA ASP A 148 -6.45 44.17 -4.04
C ASP A 148 -7.36 45.14 -4.80
N THR A 149 -8.59 44.73 -5.10
CA THR A 149 -9.57 45.61 -5.78
C THR A 149 -9.93 46.82 -4.92
N PHE A 150 -10.15 46.65 -3.62
CA PHE A 150 -10.40 47.75 -2.69
C PHE A 150 -9.24 48.75 -2.63
N HIS A 151 -8.00 48.27 -2.61
CA HIS A 151 -6.82 49.14 -2.63
C HIS A 151 -6.72 49.95 -3.92
N VAL A 152 -6.98 49.34 -5.09
CA VAL A 152 -6.98 50.06 -6.37
C VAL A 152 -8.10 51.09 -6.42
N VAL A 153 -9.32 50.75 -5.98
CA VAL A 153 -10.45 51.69 -5.90
C VAL A 153 -10.14 52.86 -4.96
N SER A 154 -9.60 52.59 -3.78
CA SER A 154 -9.20 53.63 -2.81
C SER A 154 -8.15 54.58 -3.41
N LYS A 155 -7.23 54.05 -4.22
CA LYS A 155 -6.22 54.85 -4.92
C LYS A 155 -6.86 55.72 -5.99
N VAL A 156 -7.79 55.18 -6.80
CA VAL A 156 -8.56 55.95 -7.79
C VAL A 156 -9.34 57.07 -7.10
N GLU A 157 -10.03 56.79 -6.00
CA GLU A 157 -10.79 57.79 -5.25
C GLU A 157 -9.90 58.93 -4.75
N LYS A 158 -8.74 58.62 -4.18
CA LYS A 158 -7.76 59.63 -3.77
C LYS A 158 -7.30 60.47 -4.97
N LEU A 159 -6.93 59.84 -6.08
CA LEU A 159 -6.50 60.55 -7.28
C LEU A 159 -7.61 61.44 -7.86
N ILE A 160 -8.88 61.02 -7.77
CA ILE A 160 -10.03 61.84 -8.18
C ILE A 160 -10.22 63.03 -7.24
N LYS A 161 -10.06 62.86 -5.92
CA LYS A 161 -10.16 63.95 -4.96
C LYS A 161 -9.06 65.00 -5.13
N GLU A 162 -7.87 64.59 -5.58
CA GLU A 162 -6.74 65.47 -5.90
C GLU A 162 -6.90 66.19 -7.26
N LEU A 163 -7.93 65.86 -8.08
CA LEU A 163 -8.23 66.66 -9.26
C LEU A 163 -8.65 68.06 -8.80
N PRO A 164 -8.00 69.13 -9.28
CA PRO A 164 -8.42 70.49 -8.97
C PRO A 164 -9.88 70.65 -9.38
N SER A 165 -10.76 70.94 -8.43
CA SER A 165 -12.14 71.34 -8.70
C SER A 165 -12.16 72.76 -9.27
N THR A 166 -11.59 72.96 -10.46
CA THR A 166 -11.56 74.26 -11.14
C THR A 166 -12.05 74.11 -12.57
N LEU A 167 -13.32 73.76 -12.67
CA LEU A 167 -14.17 74.19 -13.79
C LEU A 167 -15.49 74.69 -13.20
N SER A 168 -15.40 75.77 -12.41
CA SER A 168 -16.56 76.57 -12.04
C SER A 168 -16.10 78.00 -11.80
N HIS A 169 -15.93 78.75 -12.90
CA HIS A 169 -16.19 80.19 -12.98
C HIS A 169 -16.22 80.57 -14.47
N GLY A 170 -17.22 80.04 -15.17
CA GLY A 170 -17.65 80.55 -16.47
C GLY A 170 -18.78 81.55 -16.26
N SER A 171 -18.43 82.82 -16.02
CA SER A 171 -19.32 83.98 -16.18
C SER A 171 -18.44 85.23 -16.13
N GLY A 172 -18.49 86.21 -17.01
CA GLY A 172 -19.34 86.51 -18.15
C GLY A 172 -18.73 87.74 -18.82
N VAL A 173 -18.92 87.86 -20.12
CA VAL A 173 -18.50 88.98 -20.96
C VAL A 173 -19.27 90.24 -20.56
N GLU A 174 -18.59 91.35 -20.28
CA GLU A 174 -19.15 92.70 -20.45
C GLU A 174 -18.11 93.64 -21.08
N ILE A 175 -18.60 94.44 -22.02
CA ILE A 175 -17.91 95.36 -22.94
C ILE A 175 -18.22 96.80 -22.50
N ASP A 176 -17.26 97.70 -22.79
CA ASP A 176 -17.28 99.18 -22.74
C ASP A 176 -17.15 99.86 -21.36
N HIS A 177 -16.44 100.99 -21.17
CA HIS A 177 -16.15 102.15 -22.04
C HIS A 177 -14.85 102.91 -21.63
N VAL A 178 -14.02 103.30 -22.62
CA VAL A 178 -13.31 104.61 -22.89
C VAL A 178 -12.95 105.51 -21.67
N GLU A 179 -11.69 105.93 -21.39
CA GLU A 179 -10.91 106.93 -22.16
C GLU A 179 -9.41 107.05 -21.70
N LYS A 180 -8.53 107.31 -22.69
CA LYS A 180 -7.16 107.93 -22.75
C LYS A 180 -6.50 108.41 -21.44
N ASN A 181 -5.17 108.41 -21.24
CA ASN A 181 -3.97 108.43 -22.08
C ASN A 181 -2.76 108.27 -21.13
N ILE A 182 -1.68 107.61 -21.55
CA ILE A 182 -0.29 108.14 -21.59
C ILE A 182 0.62 107.03 -22.16
N LEU A 183 1.35 107.39 -23.21
CA LEU A 183 2.25 106.56 -24.00
C LEU A 183 3.55 106.26 -23.25
N GLY A 184 4.00 105.02 -23.36
CA GLY A 184 5.37 104.57 -23.05
C GLY A 184 5.64 103.23 -23.73
N SER A 185 6.50 103.27 -24.75
CA SER A 185 6.82 102.21 -25.71
C SER A 185 7.40 100.91 -25.15
N GLU A 186 7.12 99.84 -25.89
CA GLU A 186 7.97 98.67 -26.18
C GLU A 186 8.49 97.83 -25.00
N SER A 187 7.85 96.68 -24.77
CA SER A 187 8.47 95.39 -25.14
C SER A 187 7.66 94.18 -24.69
N SER A 188 7.39 93.33 -25.67
CA SER A 188 7.58 91.87 -25.61
C SER A 188 6.72 91.03 -24.66
N LEU A 189 5.77 90.34 -25.29
CA LEU A 189 5.50 88.90 -25.17
C LEU A 189 5.22 88.35 -23.76
N HIS A 190 3.94 88.07 -23.51
CA HIS A 190 3.54 86.94 -22.66
C HIS A 190 4.32 85.68 -23.08
N PRO A 191 4.74 84.84 -22.12
CA PRO A 191 3.97 83.60 -21.96
C PRO A 191 3.41 83.41 -20.56
N ALA A 192 2.11 83.14 -20.52
CA ALA A 192 1.41 82.56 -19.39
C ALA A 192 1.87 81.11 -19.17
N GLU A 193 2.94 80.89 -18.39
CA GLU A 193 3.45 79.53 -18.11
C GLU A 193 2.68 78.78 -17.00
N ASN A 194 1.79 79.44 -16.27
CA ASN A 194 1.04 78.79 -15.19
C ASN A 194 -0.14 77.94 -15.69
N GLY A 195 -0.73 78.26 -16.85
CA GLY A 195 -1.86 77.51 -17.41
C GLY A 195 -1.45 76.17 -18.04
N THR A 196 -0.28 76.11 -18.64
CA THR A 196 0.26 74.89 -19.27
C THR A 196 0.75 73.90 -18.22
N ASN A 197 1.37 74.37 -17.13
CA ASN A 197 1.81 73.50 -16.03
C ASN A 197 0.62 72.86 -15.30
N LEU A 198 -0.47 73.61 -15.11
CA LEU A 198 -1.73 73.08 -14.55
C LEU A 198 -2.39 72.05 -15.47
N GLY A 199 -2.41 72.31 -16.78
CA GLY A 199 -2.94 71.35 -17.76
C GLY A 199 -2.10 70.07 -17.89
N LEU A 200 -0.77 70.20 -17.85
CA LEU A 200 0.15 69.05 -17.88
C LEU A 200 0.04 68.21 -16.60
N THR A 201 -0.06 68.84 -15.42
CA THR A 201 -0.27 68.12 -14.15
C THR A 201 -1.64 67.44 -14.09
N GLN A 202 -2.70 68.09 -14.60
CA GLN A 202 -4.03 67.49 -14.74
C GLN A 202 -4.02 66.31 -15.74
N SER A 203 -3.31 66.44 -16.86
CA SER A 203 -3.14 65.37 -17.86
C SER A 203 -2.43 64.16 -17.27
N ILE A 204 -1.35 64.36 -16.51
CA ILE A 204 -0.62 63.28 -15.82
C ILE A 204 -1.51 62.58 -14.77
N LEU A 205 -2.34 63.35 -14.04
CA LEU A 205 -3.26 62.78 -13.05
C LEU A 205 -4.37 61.96 -13.72
N LEU A 206 -4.92 62.44 -14.84
CA LEU A 206 -5.90 61.72 -15.67
C LEU A 206 -5.30 60.43 -16.26
N GLU A 207 -4.07 60.46 -16.74
CA GLU A 207 -3.36 59.28 -17.25
C GLU A 207 -3.16 58.24 -16.13
N ARG A 208 -2.82 58.70 -14.92
CA ARG A 208 -2.68 57.83 -13.75
C ARG A 208 -4.02 57.22 -13.31
N ILE A 209 -5.10 57.99 -13.35
CA ILE A 209 -6.46 57.50 -13.07
C ILE A 209 -6.88 56.47 -14.13
N ALA A 210 -6.65 56.76 -15.42
CA ALA A 210 -6.96 55.84 -16.51
C ALA A 210 -6.18 54.52 -16.39
N SER A 211 -4.91 54.58 -15.99
CA SER A 211 -4.07 53.41 -15.73
C SER A 211 -4.61 52.55 -14.57
N GLU A 212 -4.97 53.15 -13.44
CA GLU A 212 -5.56 52.40 -12.32
C GLU A 212 -6.98 51.86 -12.65
N MET A 213 -7.78 52.61 -13.41
CA MET A 213 -9.09 52.16 -13.88
C MET A 213 -8.99 50.98 -14.86
N ASN A 214 -7.95 50.95 -15.70
CA ASN A 214 -7.62 49.78 -16.51
C ASN A 214 -7.19 48.58 -15.65
N ARG A 215 -6.47 48.78 -14.54
CA ARG A 215 -6.15 47.69 -13.59
C ARG A 215 -7.40 47.11 -12.93
N ILE A 216 -8.41 47.93 -12.59
CA ILE A 216 -9.72 47.44 -12.11
C ILE A 216 -10.41 46.61 -13.18
N LYS A 217 -10.47 47.11 -14.43
CA LYS A 217 -11.09 46.42 -15.56
C LYS A 217 -10.43 45.06 -15.84
N PHE A 218 -9.11 44.98 -15.71
CA PHE A 218 -8.34 43.75 -15.83
C PHE A 218 -8.66 42.77 -14.68
N SER A 219 -8.71 43.26 -13.44
CA SER A 219 -9.07 42.44 -12.27
C SER A 219 -10.46 41.81 -12.39
N PHE A 220 -11.45 42.59 -12.85
CA PHE A 220 -12.81 42.10 -13.08
C PHE A 220 -12.89 41.04 -14.19
N SER A 221 -12.17 41.25 -15.29
CA SER A 221 -12.11 40.28 -16.39
C SER A 221 -11.50 38.96 -15.91
N ASN A 222 -10.39 39.02 -15.17
CA ASN A 222 -9.71 37.84 -14.64
C ASN A 222 -10.56 37.08 -13.60
N ALA A 223 -11.34 37.79 -12.78
CA ALA A 223 -12.31 37.18 -11.86
C ALA A 223 -13.42 36.42 -12.62
N LYS A 224 -13.92 36.98 -13.71
CA LYS A 224 -14.96 36.36 -14.54
C LYS A 224 -14.50 35.05 -15.16
N TYR A 225 -13.28 34.98 -15.72
CA TYR A 225 -12.78 33.77 -16.38
C TYR A 225 -12.54 32.59 -15.43
N ARG A 226 -12.16 32.83 -14.16
CA ARG A 226 -11.92 31.75 -13.19
C ARG A 226 -13.18 31.16 -12.57
N ILE A 227 -14.26 31.95 -12.46
CA ILE A 227 -15.57 31.43 -12.02
C ILE A 227 -16.12 30.40 -13.03
N TYR A 228 -15.93 30.63 -14.33
CA TYR A 228 -16.29 29.68 -15.39
C TYR A 228 -15.43 28.41 -15.42
N LEU A 229 -14.30 28.37 -14.71
CA LEU A 229 -13.40 27.22 -14.68
C LEU A 229 -13.60 26.31 -13.45
N LEU A 230 -14.34 26.78 -12.45
CA LEU A 230 -14.67 26.07 -11.20
C LEU A 230 -16.10 25.50 -11.19
N LEU A 231 -16.88 25.75 -12.24
CA LEU A 231 -18.23 25.21 -12.47
C LEU A 231 -18.18 24.14 -13.57
#